data_AF-A0A015KBS8-F1
#
_entry.id   AF-A0A015KBS8-F1
#
_cell.length_a   1.000
_cell.length_b   1.000
_cell.length_c   1.000
_cell.angle_alpha   90.00
_cell.angle_beta   90.00
_cell.angle_gamma   90.00
#
_symmetry.space_group_name_H-M   'P 1'
#
loop_
_entity.id
_entity.type
_entity.pdbx_description
1 polymer ?
#
loop_
_entity_poly.entity_id
_entity_poly.type
_entity_poly.pdbx_seq_one_letter_code
_entity_poly.pdbx_strand_id
1 'polypeptide(L)'
;MLSTASSESIGSHPSFADMGMIDPLQQQTPHLHQQHQQQHQQQRTSPITATAPANINGGSSTIGTGHKRESTGKRKLYSNTPENVYANVKEPFPYKEGFHYLVKWVRERMDKEHIERIVRALATFRPSFIALIMNLTEEDLILVEKCFQRTILEFEKLISFSGTPTVVWRRTGEIALVGKEFSLLTQWSKDQLLGKTTYIYEVMDKQSAVEYWEKFAAHAFDNSRQSVMTTCILKSATDMPVPCTFCFTIKRDIFDIPLAIVGNFLPILS
;
A
#
# COMPACT_ATOMS: atom_id res chain seq x y z
N MET A 1 -31.58 22.19 47.47
CA MET A 1 -30.90 20.88 47.45
C MET A 1 -30.63 20.51 46.01
N LEU A 2 -29.42 20.81 45.55
CA LEU A 2 -28.87 20.35 44.27
C LEU A 2 -28.43 18.90 44.47
N SER A 3 -28.82 18.00 43.56
CA SER A 3 -28.18 16.69 43.42
C SER A 3 -27.78 16.51 41.97
N THR A 4 -26.47 16.62 41.75
CA THR A 4 -25.71 16.34 40.55
C THR A 4 -25.73 14.84 40.26
N ALA A 5 -26.14 14.45 39.04
CA ALA A 5 -25.96 13.10 38.53
C ALA A 5 -24.71 13.06 37.63
N SER A 6 -23.73 12.34 38.15
CA SER A 6 -22.45 11.87 37.64
C SER A 6 -22.33 11.77 36.11
N SER A 7 -21.35 12.50 35.57
CA SER A 7 -20.74 12.26 34.27
C SER A 7 -19.90 10.98 34.32
N GLU A 8 -20.35 9.90 33.70
CA GLU A 8 -19.51 8.72 33.47
C GLU A 8 -18.53 9.01 32.33
N SER A 9 -17.25 8.87 32.66
CA SER A 9 -16.10 9.11 31.82
C SER A 9 -16.07 8.15 30.62
N ILE A 10 -16.08 8.72 29.43
CA ILE A 10 -15.77 8.06 28.16
C ILE A 10 -14.38 7.43 28.29
N GLY A 11 -14.34 6.09 28.38
CA GLY A 11 -13.10 5.32 28.42
C GLY A 11 -12.25 5.60 27.19
N SER A 12 -10.96 5.86 27.44
CA SER A 12 -9.92 6.01 26.43
C SER A 12 -9.79 4.72 25.62
N HIS A 13 -10.42 4.68 24.45
CA HIS A 13 -10.15 3.66 23.44
C HIS A 13 -8.69 3.80 22.96
N PRO A 14 -7.95 2.68 22.75
CA PRO A 14 -6.57 2.75 22.32
C PRO A 14 -6.44 3.55 21.01
N SER A 15 -5.44 4.41 20.95
CA SER A 15 -5.13 5.18 19.75
C SER A 15 -4.60 4.23 18.69
N PHE A 16 -4.81 4.50 17.39
CA PHE A 16 -4.18 3.70 16.34
C PHE A 16 -2.64 3.86 16.31
N ALA A 17 -2.11 4.86 17.02
CA ALA A 17 -0.70 4.92 17.36
C ALA A 17 -0.26 3.72 18.25
N ASP A 18 -1.15 3.19 19.10
CA ASP A 18 -0.92 1.98 19.90
C ASP A 18 -1.03 0.69 19.07
N MET A 19 -1.47 0.78 17.81
CA MET A 19 -1.58 -0.40 16.95
C MET A 19 -0.28 -0.80 16.25
N GLY A 20 0.84 -0.08 16.44
CA GLY A 20 2.19 -0.55 16.05
C GLY A 20 2.37 -0.93 14.57
N MET A 21 1.48 -0.50 13.67
CA MET A 21 1.57 -0.75 12.22
C MET A 21 2.64 0.13 11.55
N ILE A 22 3.44 0.84 12.35
CA ILE A 22 4.41 1.86 11.95
C ILE A 22 5.64 1.68 12.85
N ASP A 23 6.79 1.53 12.22
CA ASP A 23 8.16 1.54 12.78
C ASP A 23 8.66 0.33 13.62
N PRO A 24 9.40 -0.60 12.98
CA PRO A 24 10.55 -1.27 13.59
C PRO A 24 11.85 -0.46 13.46
N LEU A 25 11.93 0.47 12.49
CA LEU A 25 13.18 1.14 12.09
C LEU A 25 13.58 2.31 13.00
N GLN A 26 12.64 2.93 13.73
CA GLN A 26 12.97 3.93 14.75
C GLN A 26 13.53 3.36 16.07
N GLN A 27 13.52 2.04 16.30
CA GLN A 27 14.10 1.46 17.53
C GLN A 27 15.58 1.08 17.43
N GLN A 28 16.26 1.34 16.30
CA GLN A 28 17.69 1.10 16.19
C GLN A 28 18.53 2.33 16.57
N THR A 29 18.97 2.39 17.83
CA THR A 29 20.24 3.01 18.26
C THR A 29 20.63 2.47 19.67
N PRO A 30 21.93 2.41 20.04
CA PRO A 30 22.79 1.27 19.71
C PRO A 30 23.41 0.60 20.97
N HIS A 31 23.26 -0.72 21.12
CA HIS A 31 24.01 -1.47 22.13
C HIS A 31 25.05 -2.46 21.56
N LEU A 32 25.21 -2.58 20.24
CA LEU A 32 26.18 -3.52 19.64
C LEU A 32 27.58 -2.94 19.33
N HIS A 33 27.84 -1.65 19.56
CA HIS A 33 29.10 -1.03 19.14
C HIS A 33 30.30 -1.27 20.09
N GLN A 34 30.16 -2.02 21.18
CA GLN A 34 31.26 -2.17 22.16
C GLN A 34 32.08 -3.48 22.03
N GLN A 35 31.72 -4.40 21.13
CA GLN A 35 32.39 -5.71 21.07
C GLN A 35 33.30 -5.97 19.87
N HIS A 36 33.45 -5.03 18.92
CA HIS A 36 34.27 -5.25 17.71
C HIS A 36 35.60 -4.47 17.65
N GLN A 37 36.00 -3.76 18.72
CA GLN A 37 37.18 -2.88 18.67
C GLN A 37 38.49 -3.49 19.20
N GLN A 38 38.59 -4.83 19.35
CA GLN A 38 39.80 -5.47 19.93
C GLN A 38 40.57 -6.44 19.03
N GLN A 39 40.26 -6.59 17.72
CA GLN A 39 40.94 -7.63 16.91
C GLN A 39 41.74 -7.20 15.68
N HIS A 40 41.90 -5.91 15.38
CA HIS A 40 42.81 -5.49 14.31
C HIS A 40 43.84 -4.46 14.77
N GLN A 41 44.83 -4.96 15.51
CA GLN A 41 46.08 -4.25 15.71
C GLN A 41 47.26 -5.23 15.74
N GLN A 42 47.70 -5.69 14.57
CA GLN A 42 49.09 -6.13 14.31
C GLN A 42 49.27 -6.52 12.82
N GLN A 43 49.77 -5.58 12.00
CA GLN A 43 50.90 -5.79 11.06
C GLN A 43 51.26 -4.49 10.29
N ARG A 44 52.24 -3.77 10.85
CA ARG A 44 53.43 -3.11 10.24
C ARG A 44 53.46 -2.81 8.71
N THR A 45 53.54 -1.52 8.27
CA THR A 45 54.74 -0.67 7.93
C THR A 45 55.48 -1.08 6.64
N SER A 46 55.87 -0.27 5.61
CA SER A 46 55.95 1.18 5.31
C SER A 46 56.18 1.40 3.76
N PRO A 47 56.74 2.52 3.22
CA PRO A 47 56.05 3.58 2.46
C PRO A 47 56.56 3.78 1.01
N ILE A 48 55.98 4.70 0.20
CA ILE A 48 56.68 5.54 -0.81
C ILE A 48 55.77 6.71 -1.28
N THR A 49 56.30 7.92 -1.04
CA THR A 49 56.36 9.18 -1.83
C THR A 49 55.15 9.83 -2.52
N ALA A 50 55.01 11.13 -2.20
CA ALA A 50 54.09 12.15 -2.71
C ALA A 50 54.40 12.64 -4.13
N THR A 51 53.38 13.24 -4.80
CA THR A 51 53.48 14.53 -5.53
C THR A 51 52.09 14.98 -6.01
N ALA A 52 51.67 16.18 -5.62
CA ALA A 52 50.71 17.01 -6.37
C ALA A 52 51.49 17.82 -7.45
N PRO A 53 50.85 18.41 -8.49
CA PRO A 53 50.30 19.76 -8.28
C PRO A 53 49.12 20.21 -9.19
N ALA A 54 48.60 21.37 -8.80
CA ALA A 54 48.15 22.52 -9.60
C ALA A 54 46.78 22.55 -10.32
N ASN A 55 46.08 23.62 -9.94
CA ASN A 55 44.84 24.22 -10.38
C ASN A 55 45.11 25.22 -11.52
N ILE A 56 44.24 25.33 -12.54
CA ILE A 56 44.15 26.53 -13.41
C ILE A 56 42.69 26.82 -13.77
N ASN A 57 42.31 28.07 -13.45
CA ASN A 57 41.07 28.78 -13.76
C ASN A 57 40.77 28.95 -15.26
N GLY A 58 39.49 29.11 -15.58
CA GLY A 58 39.03 29.75 -16.81
C GLY A 58 37.55 30.12 -16.73
N GLY A 59 37.25 31.37 -16.33
CA GLY A 59 35.89 31.92 -16.34
C GLY A 59 35.56 32.62 -17.66
N SER A 60 34.26 32.78 -17.94
CA SER A 60 33.68 34.02 -18.49
C SER A 60 32.14 34.00 -18.45
N SER A 61 31.59 35.08 -17.93
CA SER A 61 30.24 35.66 -18.04
C SER A 61 29.87 36.02 -19.51
N THR A 62 28.64 36.24 -19.99
CA THR A 62 27.53 37.15 -19.57
C THR A 62 26.24 36.95 -20.43
N ILE A 63 25.05 37.11 -19.80
CA ILE A 63 23.83 37.92 -20.15
C ILE A 63 22.94 37.63 -21.40
N GLY A 64 21.62 37.50 -21.11
CA GLY A 64 20.46 37.92 -21.94
C GLY A 64 19.75 36.76 -22.66
N THR A 65 18.42 36.60 -22.76
CA THR A 65 17.22 37.42 -22.50
C THR A 65 16.01 36.45 -22.41
N GLY A 66 14.91 36.89 -21.79
CA GLY A 66 13.80 36.01 -21.41
C GLY A 66 12.88 35.52 -22.53
N HIS A 67 12.22 34.40 -22.26
CA HIS A 67 10.86 34.14 -22.73
C HIS A 67 10.08 33.33 -21.69
N LYS A 68 9.00 33.92 -21.18
CA LYS A 68 7.91 33.22 -20.49
C LYS A 68 7.41 32.10 -21.41
N ARG A 69 7.38 30.87 -20.92
CA ARG A 69 6.45 29.84 -21.40
C ARG A 69 5.69 29.31 -20.19
N GLU A 70 4.49 29.85 -20.03
CA GLU A 70 3.39 29.11 -19.42
C GLU A 70 3.23 27.80 -20.21
N SER A 71 3.33 26.69 -19.50
CA SER A 71 3.12 25.34 -20.04
C SER A 71 2.11 24.64 -19.14
N THR A 72 0.85 25.01 -19.32
CA THR A 72 -0.28 24.10 -19.07
C THR A 72 -0.10 22.88 -19.96
N GLY A 73 0.30 21.75 -19.38
CA GLY A 73 0.70 20.59 -20.17
C GLY A 73 0.66 19.29 -19.38
N LYS A 74 -0.55 18.72 -19.30
CA LYS A 74 -0.89 17.29 -19.24
C LYS A 74 0.18 16.36 -18.64
N ARG A 75 -0.10 15.80 -17.45
CA ARG A 75 0.62 14.66 -16.87
C ARG A 75 0.96 13.64 -17.98
N LYS A 76 2.25 13.51 -18.30
CA LYS A 76 2.74 12.56 -19.30
C LYS A 76 2.30 11.16 -18.88
N LEU A 77 1.48 10.51 -19.71
CA LEU A 77 1.21 9.09 -19.59
C LEU A 77 2.53 8.38 -19.96
N TYR A 78 3.32 8.01 -18.95
CA TYR A 78 4.50 7.19 -19.15
C TYR A 78 4.06 5.92 -19.91
N SER A 79 4.76 5.53 -20.97
CA SER A 79 4.43 4.27 -21.63
C SER A 79 4.53 3.14 -20.60
N ASN A 80 3.49 2.33 -20.50
CA ASN A 80 3.36 1.24 -19.54
C ASN A 80 4.24 0.04 -19.96
N THR A 81 5.57 0.21 -19.98
CA THR A 81 6.53 -0.84 -20.30
C THR A 81 7.32 -1.27 -19.06
N PRO A 82 7.80 -2.53 -19.01
CA PRO A 82 8.64 -2.99 -17.91
C PRO A 82 9.89 -2.12 -17.69
N GLU A 83 10.52 -1.63 -18.77
CA GLU A 83 11.72 -0.79 -18.71
C GLU A 83 11.44 0.52 -17.98
N ASN A 84 10.29 1.14 -18.26
CA ASN A 84 9.86 2.36 -17.58
C ASN A 84 9.58 2.13 -16.09
N VAL A 85 9.06 0.96 -15.70
CA VAL A 85 8.89 0.62 -14.28
C VAL A 85 10.24 0.64 -13.57
N TYR A 86 11.24 -0.06 -14.10
CA TYR A 86 12.59 -0.09 -13.49
C TYR A 86 13.29 1.28 -13.49
N ALA A 87 13.07 2.07 -14.54
CA ALA A 87 13.64 3.40 -14.66
C ALA A 87 13.04 4.40 -13.66
N ASN A 88 11.74 4.35 -13.39
CA ASN A 88 11.03 5.39 -12.64
C ASN A 88 10.72 5.04 -11.18
N VAL A 89 10.61 3.76 -10.81
CA VAL A 89 10.39 3.37 -9.40
C VAL A 89 11.71 3.45 -8.64
N LYS A 90 11.87 4.51 -7.84
CA LYS A 90 13.08 4.82 -7.05
C LYS A 90 12.86 4.86 -5.55
N GLU A 91 11.60 4.77 -5.10
CA GLU A 91 11.24 4.82 -3.69
C GLU A 91 10.25 3.69 -3.35
N PRO A 92 10.21 3.24 -2.08
CA PRO A 92 9.20 2.31 -1.60
C PRO A 92 7.78 2.85 -1.72
N PHE A 93 6.81 1.97 -1.87
CA PHE A 93 5.40 2.37 -1.77
C PHE A 93 5.03 2.76 -0.31
N PRO A 94 4.39 3.91 -0.08
CA PRO A 94 4.09 4.41 1.26
C PRO A 94 2.86 3.74 1.90
N TYR A 95 2.96 2.44 2.21
CA TYR A 95 1.86 1.65 2.79
C TYR A 95 1.27 2.25 4.09
N LYS A 96 2.08 2.99 4.85
CA LYS A 96 1.68 3.70 6.07
C LYS A 96 0.48 4.61 5.84
N GLU A 97 0.50 5.39 4.76
CA GLU A 97 -0.56 6.35 4.47
C GLU A 97 -1.89 5.65 4.14
N GLY A 98 -1.83 4.50 3.45
CA GLY A 98 -3.02 3.69 3.18
C GLY A 98 -3.68 3.15 4.44
N PHE A 99 -2.88 2.68 5.41
CA PHE A 99 -3.43 2.22 6.69
C PHE A 99 -3.94 3.37 7.56
N HIS A 100 -3.26 4.53 7.59
CA HIS A 100 -3.80 5.73 8.23
C HIS A 100 -5.15 6.14 7.64
N TYR A 101 -5.28 6.07 6.32
CA TYR A 101 -6.53 6.36 5.65
C TYR A 101 -7.64 5.36 6.03
N LEU A 102 -7.35 4.05 6.05
CA LEU A 102 -8.29 3.03 6.50
C LEU A 102 -8.82 3.34 7.91
N VAL A 103 -7.93 3.67 8.83
CA VAL A 103 -8.28 4.03 10.21
C VAL A 103 -9.24 5.20 10.26
N LYS A 104 -8.90 6.28 9.55
CA LYS A 104 -9.73 7.48 9.48
C LYS A 104 -11.10 7.15 8.89
N TRP A 105 -11.13 6.44 7.77
CA TRP A 105 -12.36 6.07 7.07
C TRP A 105 -13.28 5.21 7.94
N VAL A 106 -12.75 4.18 8.62
CA VAL A 106 -13.51 3.30 9.51
C VAL A 106 -14.14 4.11 10.65
N ARG A 107 -13.40 5.04 11.26
CA ARG A 107 -13.93 5.91 12.33
C ARG A 107 -15.04 6.86 11.86
N GLU A 108 -14.94 7.36 10.63
CA GLU A 108 -15.89 8.35 10.09
C GLU A 108 -17.15 7.71 9.48
N ARG A 109 -17.07 6.45 9.01
CA ARG A 109 -18.11 5.83 8.18
C ARG A 109 -18.76 4.59 8.79
N MET A 110 -18.18 4.01 9.84
CA MET A 110 -18.65 2.75 10.41
C MET A 110 -19.16 2.87 11.84
N ASP A 111 -20.05 1.96 12.21
CA ASP A 111 -20.63 1.90 13.55
C ASP A 111 -19.69 1.12 14.48
N LYS A 112 -19.83 1.30 15.81
CA LYS A 112 -18.89 0.76 16.81
C LYS A 112 -18.59 -0.74 16.61
N GLU A 113 -19.62 -1.54 16.33
CA GLU A 113 -19.50 -2.97 16.10
C GLU A 113 -18.59 -3.30 14.90
N HIS A 114 -18.79 -2.61 13.77
CA HIS A 114 -17.98 -2.78 12.56
C HIS A 114 -16.52 -2.39 12.79
N ILE A 115 -16.30 -1.29 13.53
CA ILE A 115 -14.95 -0.81 13.90
C ILE A 115 -14.22 -1.90 14.70
N GLU A 116 -14.85 -2.45 15.75
CA GLU A 116 -14.25 -3.47 16.60
C GLU A 116 -13.89 -4.75 15.82
N ARG A 117 -14.74 -5.15 14.86
CA ARG A 117 -14.49 -6.32 14.00
C ARG A 117 -13.28 -6.10 13.08
N ILE A 118 -13.20 -4.97 12.39
CA ILE A 118 -12.04 -4.66 11.53
C ILE A 118 -10.77 -4.57 12.36
N VAL A 119 -10.81 -3.90 13.51
CA VAL A 119 -9.66 -3.79 14.41
C VAL A 119 -9.15 -5.17 14.84
N ARG A 120 -10.05 -6.07 15.22
CA ARG A 120 -9.70 -7.46 15.60
C ARG A 120 -9.08 -8.22 14.42
N ALA A 121 -9.63 -8.07 13.22
CA ALA A 121 -9.08 -8.68 12.01
C ALA A 121 -7.66 -8.18 11.74
N LEU A 122 -7.43 -6.86 11.75
CA LEU A 122 -6.10 -6.27 11.55
C LEU A 122 -5.10 -6.71 12.62
N ALA A 123 -5.53 -6.80 13.88
CA ALA A 123 -4.69 -7.25 14.98
C ALA A 123 -4.21 -8.71 14.84
N THR A 124 -4.95 -9.54 14.09
CA THR A 124 -4.67 -10.97 13.93
C THR A 124 -3.44 -11.22 13.06
N PHE A 125 -3.28 -10.51 11.93
CA PHE A 125 -2.17 -10.74 11.00
C PHE A 125 -0.98 -9.78 11.23
N ARG A 126 -1.16 -8.74 12.05
CA ARG A 126 -0.13 -7.73 12.32
C ARG A 126 1.21 -8.30 12.80
N PRO A 127 1.28 -9.21 13.79
CA PRO A 127 2.57 -9.70 14.30
C PRO A 127 3.42 -10.35 13.20
N SER A 128 2.79 -11.21 12.39
CA SER A 128 3.45 -11.86 11.25
C SER A 128 3.93 -10.86 10.20
N PHE A 129 3.12 -9.84 9.93
CA PHE A 129 3.47 -8.78 8.99
C PHE A 129 4.67 -7.96 9.44
N ILE A 130 4.69 -7.51 10.70
CA ILE A 130 5.81 -6.75 11.27
C ILE A 130 7.09 -7.59 11.27
N ALA A 131 6.99 -8.87 11.64
CA ALA A 131 8.14 -9.76 11.71
C ALA A 131 8.84 -9.96 10.35
N LEU A 132 8.09 -9.89 9.25
CA LEU A 132 8.67 -9.98 7.90
C LEU A 132 9.26 -8.64 7.46
N ILE A 133 8.54 -7.53 7.68
CA ILE A 133 9.00 -6.20 7.23
C ILE A 133 10.22 -5.70 8.00
N MET A 134 10.36 -6.02 9.28
CA MET A 134 11.47 -5.53 10.11
C MET A 134 12.86 -5.94 9.59
N ASN A 135 12.94 -6.99 8.78
CA ASN A 135 14.19 -7.50 8.22
C ASN A 135 14.45 -7.02 6.78
N LEU A 136 13.57 -6.20 6.21
CA LEU A 136 13.70 -5.71 4.83
C LEU A 136 14.42 -4.37 4.78
N THR A 137 15.31 -4.23 3.81
CA THR A 137 15.99 -2.98 3.51
C THR A 137 15.13 -2.08 2.61
N GLU A 138 15.50 -0.81 2.49
CA GLU A 138 14.83 0.12 1.57
C GLU A 138 14.90 -0.38 0.11
N GLU A 139 16.03 -0.93 -0.31
CA GLU A 139 16.21 -1.51 -1.66
C GLU A 139 15.28 -2.72 -1.89
N ASP A 140 15.08 -3.56 -0.88
CA ASP A 140 14.11 -4.65 -0.94
C ASP A 140 12.69 -4.11 -1.15
N LEU A 141 12.33 -3.04 -0.44
CA LEU A 141 11.00 -2.42 -0.58
C LEU A 141 10.82 -1.75 -1.94
N ILE A 142 11.87 -1.13 -2.50
CA ILE A 142 11.87 -0.59 -3.88
C ILE A 142 11.70 -1.73 -4.90
N LEU A 143 12.39 -2.86 -4.69
CA LEU A 143 12.25 -4.04 -5.53
C LEU A 143 10.80 -4.57 -5.49
N VAL A 144 10.21 -4.69 -4.30
CA VAL A 144 8.82 -5.11 -4.14
C VAL A 144 7.86 -4.19 -4.89
N GLU A 145 8.08 -2.87 -4.87
CA GLU A 145 7.25 -1.93 -5.65
C GLU A 145 7.42 -2.10 -7.16
N LYS A 146 8.65 -2.32 -7.64
CA LYS A 146 8.89 -2.66 -9.06
C LYS A 146 8.14 -3.94 -9.45
N CYS A 147 8.19 -4.97 -8.61
CA CYS A 147 7.46 -6.21 -8.80
C CYS A 147 5.95 -6.00 -8.83
N PHE A 148 5.40 -5.15 -7.95
CA PHE A 148 3.99 -4.78 -7.97
C PHE A 148 3.60 -4.14 -9.31
N GLN A 149 4.30 -3.09 -9.72
CA GLN A 149 3.99 -2.36 -10.96
C GLN A 149 4.07 -3.27 -12.19
N ARG A 150 5.08 -4.15 -12.27
CA ARG A 150 5.16 -5.18 -13.30
C ARG A 150 3.96 -6.13 -13.29
N THR A 151 3.58 -6.59 -12.10
CA THR A 151 2.42 -7.48 -11.92
C THR A 151 1.14 -6.81 -12.42
N ILE A 152 0.97 -5.50 -12.19
CA ILE A 152 -0.17 -4.73 -12.73
C ILE A 152 -0.16 -4.69 -14.25
N LEU A 153 0.98 -4.50 -14.91
CA LEU A 153 1.07 -4.54 -16.39
C LEU A 153 0.66 -5.90 -16.97
N GLU A 154 1.00 -6.98 -16.26
CA GLU A 154 0.63 -8.34 -16.67
C GLU A 154 -0.87 -8.58 -16.46
N PHE A 155 -1.43 -8.17 -15.31
CA PHE A 155 -2.87 -8.27 -15.06
C PHE A 155 -3.71 -7.39 -15.98
N GLU A 156 -3.24 -6.20 -16.37
CA GLU A 156 -3.94 -5.33 -17.31
C GLU A 156 -4.20 -6.06 -18.64
N LYS A 157 -3.19 -6.78 -19.14
CA LYS A 157 -3.34 -7.62 -20.33
C LYS A 157 -4.30 -8.79 -20.07
N LEU A 158 -4.10 -9.56 -19.00
CA LEU A 158 -4.92 -10.75 -18.71
C LEU A 158 -6.40 -10.41 -18.54
N ILE A 159 -6.72 -9.35 -17.78
CA ILE A 159 -8.09 -8.92 -17.52
C ILE A 159 -8.76 -8.44 -18.82
N SER A 160 -8.01 -7.89 -19.77
CA SER A 160 -8.56 -7.47 -21.07
C SER A 160 -9.09 -8.63 -21.93
N PHE A 161 -8.63 -9.85 -21.67
CA PHE A 161 -9.11 -11.07 -22.33
C PHE A 161 -10.20 -11.80 -21.53
N SER A 162 -10.52 -11.33 -20.33
CA SER A 162 -11.50 -11.95 -19.43
C SER A 162 -12.84 -11.21 -19.48
N GLY A 163 -13.93 -11.97 -19.59
CA GLY A 163 -15.30 -11.46 -19.43
C GLY A 163 -15.76 -11.33 -17.97
N THR A 164 -14.86 -11.52 -17.00
CA THR A 164 -15.21 -11.46 -15.56
C THR A 164 -14.94 -10.07 -14.98
N PRO A 165 -15.90 -9.45 -14.26
CA PRO A 165 -15.67 -8.22 -13.49
C PRO A 165 -14.51 -8.39 -12.51
N THR A 166 -13.35 -7.81 -12.83
CA THR A 166 -12.10 -8.00 -12.08
C THR A 166 -11.50 -6.68 -11.63
N VAL A 167 -11.01 -6.63 -10.39
CA VAL A 167 -10.27 -5.49 -9.83
C VAL A 167 -9.00 -6.01 -9.15
N VAL A 168 -7.90 -5.27 -9.24
CA VAL A 168 -6.67 -5.55 -8.50
C VAL A 168 -6.36 -4.38 -7.58
N TRP A 169 -6.09 -4.68 -6.31
CA TRP A 169 -5.76 -3.68 -5.29
C TRP A 169 -4.58 -4.12 -4.43
N ARG A 170 -3.95 -3.16 -3.76
CA ARG A 170 -2.86 -3.37 -2.80
C ARG A 170 -3.39 -3.92 -1.48
N ARG A 171 -2.51 -4.46 -0.63
CA ARG A 171 -2.86 -4.91 0.74
C ARG A 171 -3.52 -3.85 1.63
N THR A 172 -3.37 -2.56 1.31
CA THR A 172 -4.06 -1.44 1.98
C THR A 172 -5.52 -1.32 1.56
N GLY A 173 -5.95 -1.98 0.50
CA GLY A 173 -7.25 -1.78 -0.16
C GLY A 173 -7.18 -0.85 -1.36
N GLU A 174 -6.06 -0.13 -1.59
CA GLU A 174 -5.94 0.83 -2.68
C GLU A 174 -6.04 0.17 -4.05
N ILE A 175 -7.03 0.61 -4.85
CA ILE A 175 -7.30 0.07 -6.18
C ILE A 175 -6.20 0.52 -7.14
N ALA A 176 -5.55 -0.45 -7.78
CA ALA A 176 -4.47 -0.21 -8.74
C ALA A 176 -4.89 -0.52 -10.18
N LEU A 177 -5.88 -1.40 -10.38
CA LEU A 177 -6.35 -1.78 -11.70
C LEU A 177 -7.83 -2.14 -11.68
N VAL A 178 -8.57 -1.67 -12.68
CA VAL A 178 -10.00 -1.93 -12.85
C VAL A 178 -10.26 -2.52 -14.24
N GLY A 179 -10.88 -3.69 -14.28
CA GLY A 179 -11.35 -4.33 -15.50
C GLY A 179 -12.59 -3.65 -16.07
N LYS A 180 -12.76 -3.68 -17.39
CA LYS A 180 -13.90 -3.06 -18.08
C LYS A 180 -15.24 -3.61 -17.58
N GLU A 181 -15.31 -4.92 -17.35
CA GLU A 181 -16.52 -5.60 -16.89
C GLU A 181 -16.92 -5.15 -15.47
N PHE A 182 -15.97 -4.78 -14.61
CA PHE A 182 -16.28 -4.20 -13.30
C PHE A 182 -16.91 -2.82 -13.41
N SER A 183 -16.40 -1.98 -14.32
CA SER A 183 -17.01 -0.69 -14.64
C SER A 183 -18.42 -0.83 -15.20
N LEU A 184 -18.67 -1.82 -16.06
CA LEU A 184 -20.02 -2.09 -16.59
C LEU A 184 -20.97 -2.59 -15.50
N LEU A 185 -20.50 -3.46 -14.61
CA LEU A 185 -21.31 -3.99 -13.51
C LEU A 185 -21.74 -2.90 -12.52
N THR A 186 -20.81 -2.02 -12.16
CA THR A 186 -21.00 -1.07 -11.05
C THR A 186 -21.27 0.37 -11.50
N GLN A 187 -21.19 0.64 -12.81
CA GLN A 187 -21.30 1.98 -13.40
C GLN A 187 -20.22 2.97 -12.95
N TRP A 188 -19.19 2.51 -12.23
CA TRP A 188 -18.01 3.32 -11.95
C TRP A 188 -17.11 3.41 -13.18
N SER A 189 -16.74 4.62 -13.59
CA SER A 189 -15.71 4.77 -14.62
C SER A 189 -14.31 4.49 -14.03
N LYS A 190 -13.38 4.04 -14.88
CA LYS A 190 -11.98 3.86 -14.47
C LYS A 190 -11.39 5.15 -13.92
N ASP A 191 -11.71 6.30 -14.53
CA ASP A 191 -11.21 7.60 -14.09
C ASP A 191 -11.75 8.01 -12.72
N GLN A 192 -12.99 7.63 -12.37
CA GLN A 192 -13.53 7.90 -11.03
C GLN A 192 -12.83 7.08 -9.94
N LEU A 193 -12.45 5.84 -10.26
CA LEU A 193 -11.80 4.92 -9.32
C LEU A 193 -10.29 5.14 -9.22
N LEU A 194 -9.63 5.47 -10.33
CA LEU A 194 -8.16 5.59 -10.42
C LEU A 194 -7.69 7.06 -10.48
N GLY A 195 -8.55 8.01 -10.83
CA GLY A 195 -8.20 9.43 -10.91
C GLY A 195 -7.97 10.08 -9.55
N LYS A 196 -8.47 9.43 -8.49
CA LYS A 196 -8.12 9.67 -7.08
C LYS A 196 -7.77 8.33 -6.44
N THR A 197 -7.09 8.37 -5.30
CA THR A 197 -6.87 7.18 -4.48
C THR A 197 -8.23 6.68 -3.94
N THR A 198 -8.71 5.56 -4.46
CA THR A 198 -9.94 4.89 -4.03
C THR A 198 -9.60 3.52 -3.48
N TYR A 199 -10.26 3.12 -2.42
CA TYR A 199 -10.03 1.83 -1.77
C TYR A 199 -11.21 0.88 -2.01
N ILE A 200 -10.94 -0.42 -2.13
CA ILE A 200 -11.96 -1.43 -2.47
C ILE A 200 -13.11 -1.48 -1.44
N TYR A 201 -12.80 -1.24 -0.16
CA TYR A 201 -13.82 -1.23 0.89
C TYR A 201 -14.74 0.01 0.80
N GLU A 202 -14.36 1.05 0.05
CA GLU A 202 -15.23 2.22 -0.18
C GLU A 202 -16.35 1.91 -1.18
N VAL A 203 -16.10 0.98 -2.13
CA VAL A 203 -17.09 0.56 -3.13
C VAL A 203 -17.96 -0.60 -2.65
N MET A 204 -17.77 -1.05 -1.41
CA MET A 204 -18.59 -2.04 -0.72
C MET A 204 -19.55 -1.36 0.25
N ASP A 205 -20.64 -2.04 0.60
CA ASP A 205 -21.43 -1.68 1.77
C ASP A 205 -20.63 -1.96 3.07
N LYS A 206 -21.12 -1.44 4.21
CA LYS A 206 -20.38 -1.53 5.48
C LYS A 206 -20.11 -2.98 5.88
N GLN A 207 -21.10 -3.86 5.76
CA GLN A 207 -20.99 -5.24 6.20
C GLN A 207 -20.00 -6.01 5.32
N SER A 208 -20.06 -5.86 4.00
CA SER A 208 -19.12 -6.52 3.09
C SER A 208 -17.69 -6.03 3.27
N ALA A 209 -17.50 -4.75 3.59
CA ALA A 209 -16.17 -4.21 3.89
C ALA A 209 -15.57 -4.84 5.16
N VAL A 210 -16.37 -5.07 6.20
CA VAL A 210 -15.93 -5.76 7.42
C VAL A 210 -15.59 -7.22 7.12
N GLU A 211 -16.48 -7.93 6.45
CA GLU A 211 -16.28 -9.33 6.07
C GLU A 211 -15.05 -9.52 5.17
N TYR A 212 -14.79 -8.58 4.26
CA TYR A 212 -13.57 -8.57 3.47
C TYR A 212 -12.32 -8.54 4.36
N TRP A 213 -12.25 -7.64 5.35
CA TRP A 213 -11.09 -7.55 6.23
C TRP A 213 -10.92 -8.78 7.13
N GLU A 214 -12.02 -9.37 7.62
CA GLU A 214 -11.97 -10.62 8.38
C GLU A 214 -11.42 -11.78 7.53
N LYS A 215 -11.92 -11.91 6.29
CA LYS A 215 -11.46 -12.93 5.34
C LYS A 215 -10.02 -12.69 4.91
N PHE A 216 -9.65 -11.43 4.64
CA PHE A 216 -8.27 -11.07 4.33
C PHE A 216 -7.34 -11.46 5.49
N ALA A 217 -7.68 -11.08 6.72
CA ALA A 217 -6.87 -11.40 7.90
C ALA A 217 -6.68 -12.90 8.12
N ALA A 218 -7.75 -13.69 7.95
CA ALA A 218 -7.70 -15.15 8.09
C ALA A 218 -6.79 -15.81 7.05
N HIS A 219 -6.63 -15.21 5.87
CA HIS A 219 -5.87 -15.77 4.76
C HIS A 219 -4.55 -15.03 4.46
N ALA A 220 -4.28 -13.91 5.15
CA ALA A 220 -3.11 -13.07 4.90
C ALA A 220 -1.79 -13.80 5.12
N PHE A 221 -1.73 -14.86 5.92
CA PHE A 221 -0.54 -15.71 6.12
C PHE A 221 -0.84 -17.21 6.10
N ASP A 222 -2.04 -17.59 5.65
CA ASP A 222 -2.41 -18.98 5.42
C ASP A 222 -2.31 -19.29 3.92
N ASN A 223 -1.47 -20.27 3.57
CA ASN A 223 -1.22 -20.69 2.19
C ASN A 223 -2.01 -21.95 1.79
N SER A 224 -2.89 -22.45 2.65
CA SER A 224 -3.67 -23.67 2.40
C SER A 224 -4.70 -23.52 1.27
N ARG A 225 -5.16 -22.28 0.99
CA ARG A 225 -6.18 -21.99 -0.03
C ARG A 225 -5.66 -21.01 -1.05
N GLN A 226 -5.88 -21.33 -2.33
CA GLN A 226 -5.49 -20.45 -3.43
C GLN A 226 -6.42 -19.26 -3.61
N SER A 227 -7.70 -19.40 -3.23
CA SER A 227 -8.70 -18.35 -3.34
C SER A 227 -9.70 -18.38 -2.19
N VAL A 228 -10.30 -17.22 -1.91
CA VAL A 228 -11.30 -17.03 -0.87
C VAL A 228 -12.61 -16.65 -1.55
N MET A 229 -13.62 -17.50 -1.40
CA MET A 229 -14.97 -17.23 -1.92
C MET A 229 -15.91 -16.80 -0.79
N THR A 230 -16.73 -15.79 -1.07
CA THR A 230 -17.75 -15.21 -0.18
C THR A 230 -18.80 -14.47 -1.03
N THR A 231 -19.69 -13.72 -0.39
CA THR A 231 -20.58 -12.75 -1.03
C THR A 231 -20.22 -11.33 -0.61
N CYS A 232 -20.58 -10.33 -1.41
CA CYS A 232 -20.51 -8.93 -1.04
C CYS A 232 -21.63 -8.12 -1.71
N ILE A 233 -21.94 -6.95 -1.19
CA ILE A 233 -22.77 -5.94 -1.83
C ILE A 233 -21.85 -4.79 -2.24
N LEU A 234 -21.70 -4.60 -3.56
CA LEU A 234 -21.03 -3.43 -4.11
C LEU A 234 -22.01 -2.25 -4.16
N LYS A 235 -21.49 -1.04 -4.16
CA LYS A 235 -22.24 0.20 -4.38
C LYS A 235 -21.92 0.71 -5.77
N SER A 236 -22.95 0.96 -6.58
CA SER A 236 -22.77 1.58 -7.88
C SER A 236 -22.27 3.03 -7.74
N ALA A 237 -21.89 3.66 -8.86
CA ALA A 237 -21.57 5.09 -8.87
C ALA A 237 -22.73 5.99 -8.41
N THR A 238 -23.97 5.48 -8.43
CA THR A 238 -25.19 6.13 -7.96
C THR A 238 -25.65 5.63 -6.59
N ASP A 239 -24.78 4.93 -5.85
CA ASP A 239 -25.03 4.34 -4.53
C ASP A 239 -26.12 3.25 -4.51
N MET A 240 -26.42 2.66 -5.67
CA MET A 240 -27.34 1.52 -5.76
C MET A 240 -26.63 0.22 -5.37
N PRO A 241 -27.26 -0.67 -4.57
CA PRO A 241 -26.67 -1.93 -4.18
C PRO A 241 -26.58 -2.89 -5.38
N VAL A 242 -25.43 -3.54 -5.52
CA VAL A 242 -25.15 -4.57 -6.53
C VAL A 242 -24.67 -5.83 -5.79
N PRO A 243 -25.58 -6.76 -5.47
CA PRO A 243 -25.22 -8.01 -4.80
C PRO A 243 -24.36 -8.90 -5.70
N CYS A 244 -23.26 -9.41 -5.16
CA CYS A 244 -22.29 -10.20 -5.90
C CYS A 244 -21.86 -11.43 -5.09
N THR A 245 -21.61 -12.53 -5.81
CA THR A 245 -20.62 -13.49 -5.35
C THR A 245 -19.24 -12.86 -5.56
N PHE A 246 -18.38 -13.00 -4.56
CA PHE A 246 -17.07 -12.37 -4.51
C PHE A 246 -16.00 -13.42 -4.25
N CYS A 247 -14.98 -13.45 -5.09
CA CYS A 247 -13.83 -14.31 -4.90
C CYS A 247 -12.56 -13.48 -5.00
N PHE A 248 -11.61 -13.66 -4.08
CA PHE A 248 -10.31 -13.01 -4.20
C PHE A 248 -9.15 -13.95 -3.96
N THR A 249 -8.02 -13.63 -4.58
CA THR A 249 -6.73 -14.33 -4.42
C THR A 249 -5.69 -13.34 -3.90
N ILE A 250 -4.92 -13.74 -2.90
CA ILE A 250 -3.80 -12.95 -2.37
C ILE A 250 -2.53 -13.38 -3.09
N LYS A 251 -1.93 -12.47 -3.86
CA LYS A 251 -0.58 -12.61 -4.42
C LYS A 251 0.42 -12.08 -3.41
N ARG A 252 1.46 -12.86 -3.14
CA ARG A 252 2.54 -12.53 -2.22
C ARG A 252 3.77 -12.08 -2.98
N ASP A 253 4.61 -11.29 -2.32
CA ASP A 253 5.95 -10.98 -2.80
C ASP A 253 6.93 -12.12 -2.49
N ILE A 254 8.21 -11.90 -2.84
CA ILE A 254 9.31 -12.83 -2.60
C ILE A 254 9.64 -13.04 -1.11
N PHE A 255 9.06 -12.23 -0.23
CA PHE A 255 9.21 -12.30 1.22
C PHE A 255 7.95 -12.86 1.90
N ASP A 256 7.05 -13.49 1.12
CA ASP A 256 5.76 -14.04 1.54
C ASP A 256 4.75 -13.02 2.09
N ILE A 257 5.01 -11.73 1.91
CA ILE A 257 4.10 -10.68 2.37
C ILE A 257 3.00 -10.46 1.32
N PRO A 258 1.72 -10.33 1.72
CA PRO A 258 0.66 -9.93 0.80
C PRO A 258 1.04 -8.67 0.01
N LEU A 259 0.97 -8.77 -1.31
CA LEU A 259 1.40 -7.73 -2.25
C LEU A 259 0.21 -7.15 -3.00
N ALA A 260 -0.51 -8.01 -3.73
CA ALA A 260 -1.67 -7.66 -4.55
C ALA A 260 -2.82 -8.61 -4.28
N ILE A 261 -4.05 -8.09 -4.34
CA ILE A 261 -5.26 -8.89 -4.22
C ILE A 261 -6.01 -8.76 -5.53
N VAL A 262 -6.37 -9.91 -6.11
CA VAL A 262 -7.14 -10.00 -7.36
C VAL A 262 -8.54 -10.45 -7.00
N GLY A 263 -9.52 -9.56 -7.16
CA GLY A 263 -10.92 -9.83 -6.88
C GLY A 263 -11.75 -9.98 -8.14
N ASN A 264 -12.58 -11.02 -8.16
CA ASN A 264 -13.57 -11.30 -9.19
C ASN A 264 -14.97 -11.18 -8.58
N PHE A 265 -15.86 -10.50 -9.29
CA PHE A 265 -17.23 -10.22 -8.85
C PHE A 265 -18.21 -10.78 -9.87
N LEU A 266 -19.19 -11.56 -9.41
CA LEU A 266 -20.26 -12.08 -10.26
C LEU A 266 -21.59 -11.62 -9.69
N PRO A 267 -22.42 -10.86 -10.44
CA PRO A 267 -23.72 -10.40 -9.94
C PRO A 267 -24.61 -11.58 -9.59
N ILE A 268 -25.31 -11.45 -8.45
CA ILE A 268 -26.39 -12.36 -8.08
C ILE A 268 -27.67 -11.77 -8.68
N LEU A 269 -28.15 -12.39 -9.76
CA LEU A 269 -29.40 -12.00 -10.40
C LEU A 269 -30.56 -12.57 -9.58
N SER A 270 -31.35 -11.69 -8.96
CA SER A 270 -32.59 -12.01 -8.26
C SER A 270 -33.80 -11.62 -9.09
#